data_AF-A0A1S4CSN8-F1
#
_entry.id   AF-A0A1S4CSN8-F1
#
_cell.length_a   1.000
_cell.length_b   1.000
_cell.length_c   1.000
_cell.angle_alpha   90.00
_cell.angle_beta   90.00
_cell.angle_gamma   90.00
#
_symmetry.space_group_name_H-M   'P 1'
#
loop_
_entity.id
_entity.type
_entity.pdbx_description
1 polymer ?
#
loop_
_entity_poly.entity_id
_entity_poly.type
_entity_poly.pdbx_seq_one_letter_code
_entity_poly.pdbx_strand_id
1 'polypeptide(L)'
;MGGVDLWQNDFEHDDDFNDQSMHDKVLEVVSVSGAWHLGKLQVGLSQARRLAQGGTVKIHASSPFPVQIDGEPFIQQPGCLEITHHEQMFMLKKASGSNGPRGHAAAIMTEVLVDAECKGLITAAQKKVLLQQIALQLS
;
A
#
# COMPACT_ATOMS: atom_id res chain seq x y z
N MET A 1 15.50 10.58 -1.86
CA MET A 1 15.57 9.10 -1.86
C MET A 1 14.62 8.61 -2.94
N GLY A 2 15.12 7.75 -3.82
CA GLY A 2 14.40 7.30 -5.01
C GLY A 2 13.40 6.22 -4.66
N GLY A 3 12.17 6.39 -5.11
CA GLY A 3 11.08 5.45 -5.00
C GLY A 3 9.91 6.05 -5.76
N VAL A 4 9.16 5.22 -6.46
CA VAL A 4 7.91 5.60 -7.11
C VAL A 4 6.78 4.87 -6.40
N ASP A 5 5.70 5.59 -6.11
CA ASP A 5 4.48 4.94 -5.64
C ASP A 5 3.85 4.18 -6.82
N LEU A 6 3.81 2.85 -6.70
CA LEU A 6 3.29 1.98 -7.76
C LEU A 6 1.78 1.75 -7.62
N TRP A 7 1.15 2.08 -6.49
CA TRP A 7 -0.25 1.73 -6.20
C TRP A 7 -1.18 2.94 -6.05
N GLN A 8 -0.80 3.93 -5.24
CA GLN A 8 -1.64 5.08 -4.86
C GLN A 8 -1.22 6.36 -5.58
N ASN A 9 -0.98 6.26 -6.89
CA ASN A 9 -0.68 7.46 -7.68
C ASN A 9 -1.94 8.31 -7.95
N ASP A 10 -1.74 9.60 -8.26
CA ASP A 10 -2.82 10.59 -8.43
C ASP A 10 -3.70 10.39 -9.69
N PHE A 11 -3.48 9.33 -10.47
CA PHE A 11 -4.32 9.05 -11.63
C PHE A 11 -5.63 8.41 -11.17
N GLU A 12 -6.75 8.81 -11.76
CA GLU A 12 -8.00 8.09 -11.55
C GLU A 12 -7.88 6.68 -12.13
N HIS A 13 -8.25 5.69 -11.33
CA HIS A 13 -8.23 4.29 -11.73
C HIS A 13 -9.67 3.81 -11.94
N ASP A 14 -9.94 3.19 -13.09
CA ASP A 14 -11.23 2.59 -13.43
C ASP A 14 -11.24 1.09 -13.04
N ASP A 15 -10.87 0.81 -11.79
CA ASP A 15 -10.86 -0.55 -11.24
C ASP A 15 -11.45 -0.58 -9.82
N ASP A 16 -11.86 -1.76 -9.37
CA ASP A 16 -12.51 -1.97 -8.07
C ASP A 16 -11.51 -2.30 -6.94
N PHE A 17 -10.24 -1.92 -7.06
CA PHE A 17 -9.25 -2.17 -6.02
C PHE A 17 -9.36 -1.17 -4.86
N ASN A 18 -9.02 -1.64 -3.66
CA ASN A 18 -8.95 -0.79 -2.48
C ASN A 18 -7.63 -0.03 -2.41
N ASP A 19 -7.62 1.04 -1.63
CA ASP A 19 -6.39 1.75 -1.27
C ASP A 19 -5.41 0.80 -0.57
N GLN A 20 -4.14 0.85 -0.95
CA GLN A 20 -3.08 0.09 -0.28
C GLN A 20 -3.01 0.39 1.22
N SER A 21 -2.79 -0.64 2.02
CA SER A 21 -2.52 -0.49 3.45
C SER A 21 -1.48 -1.50 3.92
N MET A 22 -0.53 -1.07 4.76
CA MET A 22 0.52 -1.96 5.28
C MET A 22 0.03 -2.95 6.35
N HIS A 23 -1.21 -2.82 6.84
CA HIS A 23 -1.70 -3.55 8.02
C HIS A 23 -3.04 -4.25 7.82
N ASP A 24 -3.58 -4.26 6.59
CA ASP A 24 -4.82 -4.96 6.25
C ASP A 24 -4.61 -6.43 5.85
N LYS A 25 -3.34 -6.85 5.75
CA LYS A 25 -2.90 -8.20 5.36
C LYS A 25 -3.26 -8.55 3.91
N VAL A 26 -3.46 -7.54 3.08
CA VAL A 26 -3.68 -7.68 1.64
C VAL A 26 -2.37 -7.35 0.92
N LEU A 27 -2.06 -8.13 -0.11
CA LEU A 27 -0.90 -7.90 -0.97
C LEU A 27 -1.36 -7.24 -2.26
N GLU A 28 -0.70 -6.16 -2.65
CA GLU A 28 -0.85 -5.50 -3.94
C GLU A 28 0.04 -6.14 -5.01
N VAL A 29 -0.55 -6.48 -6.16
CA VAL A 29 0.19 -7.00 -7.31
C VAL A 29 0.15 -5.98 -8.44
N VAL A 30 1.32 -5.50 -8.85
CA VAL A 30 1.48 -4.56 -9.97
C VAL A 30 2.41 -5.12 -11.04
N SER A 31 2.26 -4.62 -12.26
CA SER A 31 3.19 -4.92 -13.36
C SER A 31 3.74 -3.64 -13.99
N VAL A 32 5.02 -3.74 -14.38
CA VAL A 32 5.73 -2.70 -15.11
C VAL A 32 6.30 -3.32 -16.40
N SER A 33 6.00 -2.67 -17.52
CA SER A 33 6.29 -3.19 -18.86
C SER A 33 7.61 -2.63 -19.40
N GLY A 34 8.72 -3.21 -18.95
CA GLY A 34 10.07 -2.88 -19.43
C GLY A 34 10.63 -1.55 -18.90
N ALA A 35 11.89 -1.28 -19.25
CA ALA A 35 12.66 -0.18 -18.70
C ALA A 35 12.12 1.21 -19.07
N TRP A 36 11.56 1.38 -20.28
CA TRP A 36 10.97 2.66 -20.69
C TRP A 36 9.72 2.99 -19.87
N HIS A 37 8.86 2.00 -19.62
CA HIS A 37 7.70 2.19 -18.77
C HIS A 37 8.15 2.60 -17.36
N LEU A 38 9.11 1.87 -16.78
CA LEU A 38 9.70 2.20 -15.48
C LEU A 38 10.29 3.63 -15.43
N GLY A 39 10.98 4.07 -16.48
CA GLY A 39 11.51 5.42 -16.58
C GLY A 39 10.41 6.50 -16.56
N LYS A 40 9.28 6.27 -17.24
CA LYS A 40 8.12 7.18 -17.18
C LYS A 40 7.46 7.20 -15.80
N LEU A 41 7.40 6.06 -15.10
CA LEU A 41 6.90 5.99 -13.71
C LEU A 41 7.70 6.92 -12.81
N GLN A 42 9.03 6.87 -12.91
CA GLN A 42 9.95 7.67 -12.10
C GLN A 42 9.75 9.19 -12.24
N VAL A 43 9.26 9.65 -13.40
CA VAL A 43 9.02 11.07 -13.69
C VAL A 43 7.52 11.44 -13.66
N GLY A 44 6.65 10.54 -13.22
CA GLY A 44 5.20 10.79 -13.11
C GLY A 44 4.45 10.90 -14.45
N LEU A 45 5.00 10.33 -15.53
CA LEU A 45 4.39 10.35 -16.88
C LEU A 45 3.67 9.03 -17.23
N SER A 46 3.58 8.10 -16.28
CA SER A 46 2.91 6.81 -16.43
C SER A 46 2.50 6.29 -15.05
N GLN A 47 1.70 5.23 -15.03
CA GLN A 47 1.31 4.49 -13.82
C GLN A 47 1.57 3.00 -13.98
N ALA A 48 1.91 2.32 -12.88
CA ALA A 48 2.03 0.87 -12.91
C ALA A 48 0.65 0.24 -13.10
N ARG A 49 0.60 -0.89 -13.79
CA ARG A 49 -0.68 -1.57 -14.00
C ARG A 49 -1.00 -2.42 -12.78
N ARG A 50 -2.08 -2.10 -12.08
CA ARG A 50 -2.64 -2.92 -10.99
C ARG A 50 -3.22 -4.21 -11.57
N LEU A 51 -2.87 -5.34 -10.97
CA LEU A 51 -3.24 -6.67 -11.45
C LEU A 51 -4.17 -7.40 -10.49
N ALA A 52 -3.91 -7.31 -9.19
CA ALA A 52 -4.69 -7.99 -8.16
C ALA A 52 -4.45 -7.40 -6.77
N GLN A 53 -5.38 -7.66 -5.86
CA GLN A 53 -5.21 -7.57 -4.41
C GLN A 53 -5.66 -8.88 -3.77
N GLY A 54 -4.94 -9.37 -2.76
CA GLY A 54 -5.39 -10.53 -1.99
C GLY A 54 -4.45 -10.93 -0.86
N GLY A 55 -4.95 -11.70 0.12
CA GLY A 55 -4.14 -12.18 1.25
C GLY A 55 -3.18 -13.33 0.91
N THR A 56 -3.33 -13.93 -0.27
CA THR A 56 -2.46 -14.99 -0.79
C THR A 56 -2.23 -14.77 -2.28
N VAL A 57 -0.97 -14.66 -2.68
CA VAL A 57 -0.56 -14.48 -4.08
C VAL A 57 0.25 -15.69 -4.51
N LYS A 58 -0.14 -16.31 -5.63
CA LYS A 58 0.58 -17.44 -6.23
C LYS A 58 1.10 -17.05 -7.60
N ILE A 59 2.42 -17.14 -7.77
CA ILE A 59 3.12 -16.84 -9.01
C ILE A 59 3.64 -18.16 -9.58
N HIS A 60 3.12 -18.54 -10.74
CA HIS A 60 3.60 -19.69 -11.49
C HIS A 60 4.60 -19.23 -12.54
N ALA A 61 5.83 -19.74 -12.48
CA ALA A 61 6.88 -19.44 -13.42
C ALA A 61 7.36 -20.70 -14.13
N SER A 62 7.44 -20.65 -15.46
CA SER A 62 7.93 -21.75 -16.31
C SER A 62 9.43 -21.69 -16.58
N SER A 63 10.10 -20.60 -16.19
CA SER A 63 11.53 -20.36 -16.41
C SER A 63 12.14 -19.68 -15.18
N PRO A 64 13.46 -19.82 -14.95
CA PRO A 64 14.13 -19.07 -13.89
C PRO A 64 13.99 -17.55 -14.10
N PHE A 65 13.83 -16.79 -13.02
CA PHE A 65 13.74 -15.33 -13.07
C PHE A 65 14.35 -14.66 -11.83
N PRO A 66 14.87 -13.43 -11.94
CA PRO A 66 15.41 -12.71 -10.81
C PRO A 66 14.30 -12.25 -9.86
N VAL A 67 14.54 -12.42 -8.56
CA VAL A 67 13.68 -11.96 -7.47
C VAL A 67 14.54 -11.17 -6.49
N GLN A 68 13.95 -10.17 -5.86
CA GLN A 68 14.55 -9.40 -4.77
C GLN A 68 13.54 -9.30 -3.63
N ILE A 69 13.95 -9.65 -2.42
CA ILE A 69 13.15 -9.51 -1.20
C ILE A 69 13.97 -8.72 -0.19
N ASP A 70 13.44 -7.62 0.33
CA ASP A 70 14.07 -6.76 1.34
C ASP A 70 15.54 -6.37 1.08
N GLY A 71 15.94 -6.31 -0.20
CA GLY A 71 17.30 -5.97 -0.62
C GLY A 71 18.18 -7.16 -1.00
N GLU A 72 17.73 -8.39 -0.78
CA GLU A 72 18.47 -9.61 -1.07
C GLU A 72 18.05 -10.23 -2.42
N PRO A 73 18.91 -10.19 -3.45
CA PRO A 73 18.60 -10.74 -4.76
C PRO A 73 18.88 -12.25 -4.85
N PHE A 74 18.02 -12.99 -5.55
CA PHE A 74 18.23 -14.41 -5.88
C PHE A 74 17.55 -14.80 -7.20
N ILE A 75 17.89 -15.97 -7.74
CA ILE A 75 17.22 -16.54 -8.91
C ILE A 75 16.17 -17.56 -8.44
N GLN A 76 14.89 -17.22 -8.65
CA GLN A 76 13.80 -18.16 -8.44
C GLN A 76 13.79 -19.17 -9.59
N GLN A 77 13.87 -20.46 -9.26
CA GLN A 77 13.75 -21.55 -10.23
C GLN A 77 12.29 -21.72 -10.67
N PRO A 78 12.02 -22.37 -11.83
CA PRO A 78 10.66 -22.67 -12.27
C PRO A 78 9.86 -23.37 -11.17
N GLY A 79 8.59 -22.99 -11.01
CA GLY A 79 7.74 -23.51 -9.95
C GLY A 79 6.61 -22.56 -9.57
N CYS A 80 6.07 -22.80 -8.37
CA CYS A 80 5.04 -21.97 -7.76
C CYS A 80 5.62 -21.23 -6.55
N LEU A 81 5.65 -19.90 -6.61
CA LEU A 81 5.97 -19.04 -5.48
C LEU A 81 4.67 -18.60 -4.82
N GLU A 82 4.47 -18.96 -3.56
CA GLU A 82 3.31 -18.57 -2.76
C GLU A 82 3.72 -17.54 -1.71
N ILE A 83 3.06 -16.37 -1.74
CA ILE A 83 3.31 -15.25 -0.84
C ILE A 83 2.05 -15.07 0.00
N THR A 84 2.21 -15.11 1.31
CA THR A 84 1.12 -14.96 2.28
C THR A 84 1.58 -14.11 3.45
N HIS A 85 0.63 -13.45 4.08
CA HIS A 85 0.89 -12.78 5.35
C HIS A 85 1.17 -13.81 6.45
N HIS A 86 2.35 -13.74 7.08
CA HIS A 86 2.68 -14.59 8.22
C HIS A 86 2.37 -13.90 9.56
N GLU A 87 3.12 -12.85 9.90
CA GLU A 87 3.04 -12.13 11.17
C GLU A 87 3.03 -10.61 10.96
N GLN A 88 2.64 -9.87 12.00
CA GLN A 88 2.60 -8.41 11.99
C GLN A 88 3.31 -7.86 13.22
N MET A 89 4.19 -6.88 13.00
CA MET A 89 4.97 -6.22 14.04
C MET A 89 4.53 -4.77 14.21
N PHE A 90 4.64 -4.24 15.44
CA PHE A 90 4.40 -2.82 15.70
C PHE A 90 5.63 -2.01 15.30
N MET A 91 5.45 -1.11 14.34
CA MET A 91 6.52 -0.27 13.81
C MET A 91 6.36 1.17 14.28
N LEU A 92 7.47 1.85 14.59
CA LEU A 92 7.46 3.28 14.85
C LEU A 92 7.19 4.04 13.55
N LYS A 93 6.16 4.88 13.56
CA LYS A 93 5.83 5.77 12.45
C LYS A 93 6.21 7.21 12.79
N LYS A 94 6.67 7.95 11.77
CA LYS A 94 6.89 9.38 11.92
C LYS A 94 5.57 10.07 12.26
N ALA A 95 5.56 10.87 13.33
CA ALA A 95 4.40 11.69 13.67
C ALA A 95 4.12 12.68 12.52
N SER A 96 2.97 12.54 11.89
CA SER A 96 2.50 13.45 10.85
C SER A 96 2.12 14.78 11.50
N GLY A 97 3.03 15.75 11.48
CA GLY A 97 2.71 17.15 11.77
C GLY A 97 3.60 17.81 12.81
N SER A 98 4.25 18.89 12.37
CA SER A 98 4.95 19.92 13.14
C SER A 98 4.05 20.75 14.09
N ASN A 99 2.84 20.28 14.43
CA ASN A 99 1.80 21.07 15.10
C ASN A 99 1.45 20.52 16.50
N GLY A 100 2.45 20.45 17.38
CA GLY A 100 2.24 20.24 18.83
C GLY A 100 1.43 18.99 19.23
N PRO A 101 0.92 18.94 20.48
CA PRO A 101 0.19 17.79 21.02
C PRO A 101 -1.09 17.43 20.24
N ARG A 102 -1.72 18.42 19.59
CA ARG A 102 -2.97 18.25 18.83
C ARG A 102 -2.76 17.55 17.49
N GLY A 103 -1.66 17.82 16.79
CA GLY A 103 -1.31 17.10 15.55
C GLY A 103 -1.02 15.63 15.79
N HIS A 104 -0.38 15.30 16.93
CA HIS A 104 -0.15 13.92 17.33
C HIS A 104 -1.46 13.16 17.60
N ALA A 105 -2.39 13.78 18.32
CA ALA A 105 -3.72 13.19 18.56
C ALA A 105 -4.50 12.99 17.24
N ALA A 106 -4.45 13.97 16.32
CA ALA A 106 -5.08 13.85 15.00
C ALA A 106 -4.53 12.66 14.19
N ALA A 107 -3.20 12.50 14.21
CA ALA A 107 -2.52 11.42 13.51
C ALA A 107 -2.91 10.04 14.07
N ILE A 108 -2.94 9.90 15.40
CA ILE A 108 -3.39 8.67 16.07
C ILE A 108 -4.85 8.36 15.71
N MET A 109 -5.74 9.36 15.81
CA MET A 109 -7.17 9.15 15.51
C MET A 109 -7.37 8.73 14.04
N THR A 110 -6.65 9.37 13.11
CA THR A 110 -6.71 8.99 11.69
C THR A 110 -6.25 7.54 11.49
N GLU A 111 -5.18 7.12 12.15
CA GLU A 111 -4.66 5.75 12.08
C GLU A 111 -5.64 4.73 12.67
N VAL A 112 -6.24 5.02 13.82
CA VAL A 112 -7.27 4.16 14.44
C VAL A 112 -8.47 3.99 13.52
N LEU A 113 -8.89 5.04 12.81
CA LEU A 113 -9.99 4.94 11.86
C LEU A 113 -9.63 4.13 10.62
N VAL A 114 -8.39 4.22 10.13
CA VAL A 114 -7.91 3.37 9.02
C VAL A 114 -7.90 1.90 9.46
N ASP A 115 -7.33 1.58 10.63
CA ASP A 115 -7.30 0.21 11.15
C ASP A 115 -8.71 -0.35 11.39
N ALA A 116 -9.64 0.47 11.91
CA ALA A 116 -11.03 0.07 12.11
C ALA A 116 -11.75 -0.23 10.78
N GLU A 117 -11.49 0.55 9.74
CA GLU A 117 -12.02 0.29 8.39
C GLU A 117 -11.44 -1.00 7.81
N CYS A 118 -10.12 -1.19 7.88
CA CYS A 118 -9.46 -2.42 7.41
C CYS A 118 -9.99 -3.68 8.13
N LYS A 119 -10.34 -3.57 9.42
CA LYS A 119 -10.96 -4.66 10.20
C LYS A 119 -12.47 -4.81 9.94
N GLY A 120 -13.07 -3.99 9.08
CA GLY A 120 -14.50 -3.99 8.80
C GLY A 120 -15.38 -3.54 9.97
N LEU A 121 -14.81 -2.87 10.97
CA LEU A 121 -15.56 -2.33 12.12
C LEU A 121 -16.35 -1.07 11.75
N ILE A 122 -15.86 -0.31 10.76
CA ILE A 122 -16.53 0.86 10.19
C ILE A 122 -16.46 0.81 8.66
N THR A 123 -17.41 1.47 7.99
CA THR A 123 -17.40 1.65 6.53
C THR A 123 -16.59 2.88 6.11
N ALA A 124 -16.19 2.95 4.85
CA ALA A 124 -15.55 4.13 4.27
C ALA A 124 -16.36 5.41 4.45
N ALA A 125 -17.70 5.32 4.34
CA ALA A 125 -18.59 6.44 4.60
C ALA A 125 -18.53 6.89 6.07
N GLN A 126 -18.52 5.94 7.02
CA GLN A 126 -18.40 6.24 8.45
C GLN A 126 -17.03 6.84 8.79
N LYS A 127 -15.94 6.29 8.24
CA LYS A 127 -14.59 6.86 8.37
C LYS A 127 -14.55 8.31 7.90
N LYS A 128 -15.12 8.62 6.74
CA LYS A 128 -15.15 9.99 6.19
C LYS A 128 -15.86 10.98 7.11
N VAL A 129 -17.00 10.59 7.68
CA VAL A 129 -17.76 11.42 8.65
C VAL A 129 -16.93 11.66 9.92
N LEU A 130 -16.32 10.60 10.47
CA LEU A 130 -15.51 10.71 11.68
C LEU A 130 -14.27 11.59 11.46
N LEU A 131 -13.60 11.47 10.31
CA LEU A 131 -12.47 12.34 9.96
C LEU A 131 -12.88 13.81 9.85
N GLN A 132 -14.05 14.10 9.26
CA GLN A 132 -14.58 15.47 9.21
C GLN A 132 -14.87 16.02 10.61
N GLN A 133 -15.45 15.21 11.50
CA GLN A 133 -15.68 15.62 12.89
C GLN A 133 -14.38 15.87 13.65
N ILE A 134 -13.38 15.01 13.47
CA ILE A 134 -12.05 15.18 14.07
C ILE A 134 -11.38 16.47 13.56
N ALA A 135 -11.46 16.74 12.26
CA ALA A 135 -10.92 17.97 11.68
C ALA A 135 -11.57 19.23 12.27
N LEU A 136 -12.90 19.21 12.50
CA LEU A 136 -13.63 20.32 13.13
C LEU A 136 -13.29 20.50 14.62
N GLN A 137 -12.92 19.44 15.33
CA GLN A 137 -12.58 19.50 16.76
C GLN A 137 -11.11 19.88 17.02
N LEU A 138 -10.25 19.73 16.00
CA LEU A 138 -8.81 19.98 16.09
C LEU A 138 -8.36 21.26 15.37
N SER A 139 -9.27 21.97 14.69
CA SER A 139 -9.08 23.32 14.14
C SER A 139 -8.99 24.40 15.23
#